data_AF-A0A7X1P0X3-F1
#
_entry.id   AF-A0A7X1P0X3-F1
#
_cell.length_a   1.000
_cell.length_b   1.000
_cell.length_c   1.000
_cell.angle_alpha   90.00
_cell.angle_beta   90.00
_cell.angle_gamma   90.00
#
_symmetry.space_group_name_H-M   'P 1'
#
loop_
_entity.id
_entity.type
_entity.pdbx_description
1 polymer ?
#
loop_
_entity_poly.entity_id
_entity_poly.type
_entity_poly.pdbx_seq_one_letter_code
_entity_poly.pdbx_strand_id
1 'polypeptide(L)'
;MSAPKPSSLHGNRYSGIEVRPLDAALGAEVRCGDLRQASDAQFAQIRQAWLDHLVLVFRGQSLSDEDLIALGRRFGDLDGTIQHRTWYGES
;
A
#
# COMPACT_ATOMS: atom_id res chain seq x y z
N MET A 1 5.73 16.58 23.91
CA MET A 1 4.64 15.60 23.72
C MET A 1 5.05 14.64 22.62
N SER A 2 5.40 13.41 22.96
CA SER A 2 5.76 12.37 21.99
C SER A 2 4.47 11.69 21.53
N ALA A 3 4.24 11.60 20.22
CA ALA A 3 3.12 10.83 19.69
C ALA A 3 3.20 9.37 20.17
N PRO A 4 2.07 8.69 20.45
CA PRO A 4 2.11 7.26 20.74
C PRO A 4 2.68 6.53 19.52
N LYS A 5 3.81 5.84 19.69
CA LYS A 5 4.29 4.86 18.71
C LYS A 5 3.19 3.83 18.52
N PRO A 6 2.75 3.51 17.29
CA PRO A 6 1.80 2.43 17.07
C PRO A 6 2.40 1.15 17.66
N SER A 7 1.69 0.66 18.67
CA SER A 7 1.88 -0.52 19.48
C SER A 7 2.90 -1.54 18.95
N SER A 8 4.04 -1.64 19.65
CA SER A 8 4.91 -2.82 19.65
C SER A 8 4.21 -3.98 20.36
N LEU A 9 3.16 -4.53 19.75
CA LEU A 9 2.54 -5.77 20.17
C LEU A 9 2.09 -6.52 18.92
N HIS A 10 2.20 -7.85 18.99
CA HIS A 10 1.90 -8.87 17.97
C HIS A 10 3.08 -9.21 17.05
N GLY A 11 3.85 -10.21 17.48
CA GLY A 11 4.49 -11.10 16.53
C GLY A 11 3.47 -11.57 15.49
N ASN A 12 3.82 -11.37 14.22
CA ASN A 12 3.21 -11.98 13.04
C ASN A 12 1.71 -11.68 12.75
N ARG A 13 1.32 -10.39 12.59
CA ARG A 13 0.00 -10.05 11.99
C ARG A 13 -0.06 -10.24 10.47
N TYR A 14 1.07 -10.55 9.84
CA TYR A 14 1.18 -10.77 8.41
C TYR A 14 1.71 -12.19 8.19
N SER A 15 0.81 -13.16 8.02
CA SER A 15 1.16 -14.56 7.83
C SER A 15 1.87 -14.86 6.50
N GLY A 16 1.82 -13.94 5.52
CA GLY A 16 2.37 -14.14 4.17
C GLY A 16 3.41 -13.10 3.73
N ILE A 17 3.71 -12.10 4.55
CA ILE A 17 4.72 -11.05 4.28
C ILE A 17 5.45 -10.66 5.57
N GLU A 18 6.70 -10.22 5.49
CA GLU A 18 7.42 -9.61 6.61
C GLU A 18 7.30 -8.08 6.50
N VAL A 19 6.96 -7.40 7.60
CA VAL A 19 6.86 -5.93 7.66
C VAL A 19 7.79 -5.42 8.76
N ARG A 20 8.77 -4.60 8.37
CA ARG A 20 9.79 -4.06 9.26
C ARG A 20 9.66 -2.53 9.31
N PRO A 21 9.23 -1.94 10.43
CA PRO A 21 9.21 -0.49 10.58
C PRO A 21 10.59 0.10 10.30
N LEU A 22 10.63 1.24 9.63
CA LEU A 22 11.86 2.00 9.46
C LEU A 22 12.17 2.80 10.74
N ASP A 23 13.42 3.17 10.95
CA ASP A 23 13.84 4.06 12.06
C ASP A 23 13.34 5.51 11.91
N ALA A 24 12.56 5.79 10.86
CA ALA A 24 11.88 7.05 10.63
C ALA A 24 10.52 7.10 11.34
N ALA A 25 9.96 8.31 11.51
CA ALA A 25 8.64 8.48 12.11
C ALA A 25 7.51 7.79 11.32
N LEU A 26 7.74 7.54 10.03
CA LEU A 26 6.81 6.90 9.11
C LEU A 26 7.55 5.86 8.26
N GLY A 27 6.82 4.82 7.88
CA GLY A 27 7.22 3.86 6.86
C GLY A 27 7.65 2.49 7.37
N ALA A 28 7.58 1.51 6.47
CA ALA A 28 8.05 0.15 6.70
C ALA A 28 8.66 -0.48 5.44
N GLU A 29 9.69 -1.30 5.61
CA GLU A 29 10.15 -2.24 4.59
C GLU A 29 9.23 -3.47 4.58
N VAL A 30 8.78 -3.87 3.39
CA VAL A 30 7.96 -5.07 3.19
C VAL A 30 8.73 -6.10 2.37
N ARG A 31 8.72 -7.34 2.86
CA ARG A 31 9.31 -8.48 2.14
C ARG A 31 8.22 -9.51 1.86
N CYS A 32 7.91 -9.68 0.58
CA CYS A 32 6.83 -10.54 0.10
C CYS A 32 7.27 -11.48 -1.06
N GLY A 33 8.57 -11.61 -1.30
CA GLY A 33 9.11 -12.30 -2.48
C GLY A 33 9.03 -11.42 -3.73
N ASP A 34 8.56 -11.99 -4.83
CA ASP A 34 8.31 -11.25 -6.07
C ASP A 34 6.97 -10.51 -5.98
N LEU A 35 7.03 -9.17 -5.93
CA LEU A 35 5.86 -8.33 -5.77
C LEU A 35 4.86 -8.48 -6.93
N ARG A 36 5.34 -8.83 -8.14
CA ARG A 36 4.49 -9.07 -9.32
C ARG A 36 3.60 -10.30 -9.16
N GLN A 37 4.03 -11.25 -8.33
CA GLN A 37 3.37 -12.53 -8.09
C GLN A 37 2.68 -12.59 -6.72
N ALA A 38 2.57 -11.46 -6.03
CA ALA A 38 1.93 -11.42 -4.72
C ALA A 38 0.46 -11.82 -4.84
N SER A 39 0.08 -12.86 -4.09
CA SER A 39 -1.31 -13.33 -3.99
C SER A 39 -2.24 -12.25 -3.44
N ASP A 40 -3.55 -12.42 -3.62
CA ASP A 40 -4.55 -11.49 -3.07
C ASP A 40 -4.48 -11.39 -1.54
N ALA A 41 -4.18 -12.51 -0.87
CA ALA A 41 -3.98 -12.55 0.58
C ALA A 41 -2.75 -11.71 1.00
N GLN A 42 -1.64 -11.81 0.28
CA GLN A 42 -0.46 -10.98 0.54
C GLN A 42 -0.75 -9.51 0.23
N PHE A 43 -1.49 -9.20 -0.83
CA PHE A 43 -1.85 -7.82 -1.16
C PHE A 43 -2.78 -7.18 -0.13
N ALA A 44 -3.71 -7.93 0.46
CA ALA A 44 -4.53 -7.46 1.58
C ALA A 44 -3.66 -7.08 2.80
N GLN A 45 -2.62 -7.88 3.08
CA GLN A 45 -1.64 -7.60 4.12
C GLN A 45 -0.79 -6.37 3.81
N ILE A 46 -0.33 -6.24 2.55
CA ILE A 46 0.40 -5.06 2.06
C ILE A 46 -0.46 -3.79 2.22
N ARG A 47 -1.73 -3.84 1.86
CA ARG A 47 -2.67 -2.72 2.02
C ARG A 47 -2.81 -2.31 3.49
N GLN A 48 -2.93 -3.28 4.40
CA GLN A 48 -2.98 -3.00 5.83
C GLN A 48 -1.68 -2.35 6.31
N ALA A 49 -0.52 -2.89 5.94
CA ALA A 49 0.78 -2.29 6.26
C ALA A 49 0.90 -0.85 5.72
N TRP A 50 0.35 -0.57 4.54
CA TRP A 50 0.35 0.78 3.99
C TRP A 50 -0.49 1.74 4.84
N LEU A 51 -1.67 1.33 5.30
CA LEU A 51 -2.50 2.15 6.20
C LEU A 51 -1.82 2.40 7.55
N ASP A 52 -1.08 1.41 8.05
CA ASP A 52 -0.41 1.50 9.36
C ASP A 52 0.89 2.33 9.32
N HIS A 53 1.60 2.29 8.18
CA HIS A 53 2.94 2.86 8.06
C HIS A 53 3.06 4.03 7.08
N LEU A 54 2.00 4.32 6.31
CA LEU A 54 1.86 5.39 5.29
C LEU A 54 2.80 5.30 4.08
N VAL A 55 4.00 4.76 4.24
CA VAL A 55 5.02 4.58 3.21
C VAL A 55 5.55 3.16 3.27
N LEU A 56 5.57 2.47 2.13
CA LEU A 56 6.14 1.13 2.05
C LEU A 56 7.36 1.11 1.12
N VAL A 57 8.39 0.36 1.53
CA VAL A 57 9.61 0.15 0.74
C VAL A 57 9.71 -1.32 0.38
N PHE A 58 9.77 -1.62 -0.92
CA PHE A 58 10.02 -2.96 -1.45
C PHE A 58 11.42 -2.99 -2.07
N ARG A 59 12.32 -3.78 -1.48
CA ARG A 59 13.71 -3.88 -1.96
C ARG A 59 13.89 -5.06 -2.90
N GLY A 60 14.88 -4.95 -3.80
CA GLY A 60 15.28 -6.05 -4.68
C GLY A 60 14.25 -6.41 -5.76
N GLN A 61 13.33 -5.49 -6.09
CA GLN A 61 12.36 -5.68 -7.16
C GLN A 61 12.90 -5.12 -8.47
N SER A 62 12.79 -5.90 -9.53
CA SER A 62 13.01 -5.44 -10.91
C SER A 62 11.64 -5.35 -11.58
N LEU A 63 11.11 -4.13 -11.69
CA LEU A 63 9.77 -3.85 -12.23
C LEU A 63 9.92 -3.09 -13.55
N SER A 64 9.23 -3.55 -14.60
CA SER A 64 9.04 -2.75 -15.81
C SER A 64 7.98 -1.67 -15.61
N ASP A 65 7.81 -0.79 -16.58
CA ASP A 65 6.74 0.21 -16.56
C ASP A 65 5.35 -0.44 -16.54
N GLU A 66 5.18 -1.55 -17.28
CA GLU A 66 3.95 -2.34 -17.27
C GLU A 66 3.69 -2.98 -15.91
N ASP A 67 4.74 -3.48 -15.24
CA ASP A 67 4.63 -4.02 -13.88
C ASP A 67 4.19 -2.92 -12.89
N LEU A 68 4.75 -1.72 -13.00
CA LEU A 68 4.36 -0.58 -12.15
C LEU A 68 2.90 -0.17 -12.38
N ILE A 69 2.43 -0.14 -13.63
CA ILE A 69 1.02 0.13 -13.95
C ILE A 69 0.12 -0.97 -13.38
N ALA A 70 0.47 -2.23 -13.57
CA ALA A 70 -0.29 -3.37 -13.05
C ALA A 70 -0.38 -3.34 -11.52
N LEU A 71 0.74 -3.06 -10.84
CA LEU A 71 0.77 -2.88 -9.38
C LEU A 71 -0.05 -1.68 -8.93
N GLY A 72 0.02 -0.55 -9.63
CA GLY A 72 -0.77 0.65 -9.33
C GLY A 72 -2.28 0.36 -9.30
N ARG A 73 -2.78 -0.42 -10.27
CA ARG A 73 -4.19 -0.86 -10.32
C ARG A 73 -4.61 -1.73 -9.14
N ARG A 74 -3.67 -2.37 -8.44
CA ARG A 74 -3.96 -3.18 -7.24
C ARG A 74 -4.19 -2.34 -5.99
N PHE A 75 -3.71 -1.09 -5.95
CA PHE A 75 -3.90 -0.19 -4.81
C PHE A 75 -5.21 0.62 -4.90
N GLY A 76 -5.82 0.68 -6.07
CA GLY A 76 -7.14 1.26 -6.30
C GLY A 76 -7.51 1.10 -7.77
N ASP A 77 -8.81 1.04 -8.04
CA ASP A 77 -9.29 1.20 -9.41
C ASP A 77 -9.04 2.67 -9.83
N LEU A 78 -8.59 2.88 -11.07
CA LEU A 78 -8.64 4.22 -11.66
C LEU A 78 -10.11 4.48 -11.97
N ASP A 79 -10.91 4.76 -10.95
CA ASP A 79 -12.33 5.03 -11.11
C ASP A 79 -12.49 6.33 -11.91
N GLY A 80 -12.56 6.16 -13.23
CA GLY A 80 -12.95 7.15 -14.22
C GLY A 80 -14.43 7.47 -14.13
N THR A 81 -14.92 7.87 -12.95
CA THR A 81 -16.26 8.43 -12.81
C THR A 81 -16.24 9.59 -11.83
N ILE A 82 -15.59 10.68 -12.22
CA ILE A 82 -16.21 11.98 -11.97
C ILE A 82 -17.46 12.00 -12.86
N GLN A 83 -18.64 11.72 -12.31
CA GLN A 83 -19.86 12.19 -12.96
C GLN A 83 -19.79 13.72 -12.93
N HIS A 84 -19.43 14.33 -14.06
CA HIS A 84 -19.60 15.74 -14.28
C HIS A 84 -21.11 16.03 -14.18
N ARG A 85 -21.57 16.43 -12.99
CA ARG A 85 -22.88 17.05 -12.81
C ARG A 85 -22.84 18.37 -13.56
N THR A 86 -23.28 18.36 -14.80
CA THR A 86 -23.51 19.56 -15.61
C THR A 86 -24.48 20.45 -14.84
N TRP A 87 -24.00 21.61 -14.39
CA TRP A 87 -24.83 22.66 -13.84
C TRP A 87 -25.43 23.43 -15.03
N TYR A 88 -26.68 23.14 -15.39
CA TYR A 88 -27.49 24.03 -16.22
C TYR A 88 -28.14 25.04 -15.27
N GLY A 89 -27.60 26.25 -15.24
CA GLY A 89 -28.24 27.42 -14.67
C GLY A 89 -28.79 28.25 -15.82
N GLU A 90 -30.08 28.10 -16.10
CA GLU A 90 -30.83 29.05 -16.90
C GLU A 90 -30.77 30.45 -16.26
N SER A 91 -30.72 31.46 -17.12
CA SER A 91 -30.68 32.88 -16.79
C SER A 91 -32.05 33.42 -16.40
#